data_AF-A0A7V2Y709-F1
#
_entry.id   AF-A0A7V2Y709-F1
#
_cell.length_a   1.000
_cell.length_b   1.000
_cell.length_c   1.000
_cell.angle_alpha   90.00
_cell.angle_beta   90.00
_cell.angle_gamma   90.00
#
_symmetry.space_group_name_H-M   'P 1'
#
loop_
_entity.id
_entity.type
_entity.pdbx_description
1 polymer ?
#
loop_
_entity_poly.entity_id
_entity_poly.type
_entity_poly.pdbx_seq_one_letter_code
_entity_poly.pdbx_strand_id
1 'polypeptide(L)'
;MSNSRFDAAGWLFWTVVFVLCAGPCMYAAWQIIDPKANRLYPIGTGFVVAAILAGFISWAVNAALQWREKRQRIERRKKARKRK
;
A
#
# COMPACT_ATOMS: atom_id res chain seq x y z
N MET A 1 9.25 11.78 20.13
CA MET A 1 8.81 10.43 20.54
C MET A 1 8.59 9.62 19.28
N SER A 2 9.37 8.57 19.08
CA SER A 2 9.49 7.90 17.78
C SER A 2 8.19 7.17 17.41
N ASN A 3 7.66 7.48 16.23
CA ASN A 3 6.52 6.83 15.59
C ASN A 3 6.83 5.38 15.12
N SER A 4 7.82 4.72 15.73
CA SER A 4 8.38 3.45 15.28
C SER A 4 7.32 2.34 15.15
N ARG A 5 6.27 2.36 15.97
CA ARG A 5 5.16 1.39 15.90
C ARG A 5 4.28 1.59 14.67
N PHE A 6 4.04 2.83 14.25
CA PHE A 6 3.26 3.14 13.05
C PHE A 6 4.08 2.88 11.79
N ASP A 7 5.38 3.22 11.79
CA ASP A 7 6.27 2.91 10.68
C ASP A 7 6.46 1.39 10.52
N ALA A 8 6.68 0.66 11.62
CA ALA A 8 6.79 -0.80 11.58
C ALA A 8 5.49 -1.46 11.10
N ALA A 9 4.32 -0.98 11.54
CA ALA A 9 3.03 -1.50 11.09
C ALA A 9 2.75 -1.19 9.60
N GLY A 10 3.18 -0.03 9.10
CA GLY A 10 3.10 0.32 7.69
C GLY A 10 3.97 -0.57 6.81
N TRP A 11 5.20 -0.88 7.26
CA TRP A 11 6.10 -1.82 6.59
C TRP A 11 5.58 -3.25 6.62
N LEU A 12 5.02 -3.71 7.73
CA LEU A 12 4.40 -5.03 7.85
C LEU A 12 3.17 -5.15 6.94
N PHE A 13 2.32 -4.12 6.88
CA PHE A 13 1.19 -4.10 5.97
C PHE A 13 1.63 -4.08 4.51
N TRP A 14 2.61 -3.25 4.16
CA TRP A 14 3.15 -3.19 2.80
C TRP A 14 3.75 -4.52 2.36
N THR A 15 4.56 -5.16 3.21
CA THR A 15 5.17 -6.46 2.90
C THR A 15 4.13 -7.57 2.75
N VAL A 16 3.10 -7.61 3.59
CA VAL A 16 2.00 -8.58 3.45
C VAL A 16 1.25 -8.38 2.13
N VAL A 17 0.89 -7.14 1.80
CA VAL A 17 0.21 -6.82 0.53
C VAL A 17 1.11 -7.13 -0.67
N PHE A 18 2.40 -6.85 -0.56
CA PHE A 18 3.39 -7.16 -1.58
C PHE A 18 3.47 -8.65 -1.87
N VAL A 19 3.59 -9.49 -0.83
CA VAL A 19 3.61 -10.96 -0.99
C VAL A 19 2.30 -11.46 -1.60
N LEU A 20 1.17 -10.90 -1.20
CA LEU A 20 -0.16 -11.22 -1.75
C LEU A 20 -0.29 -10.85 -3.24
N CYS A 21 0.28 -9.72 -3.66
CA CYS A 21 0.26 -9.28 -5.05
C CYS A 21 1.35 -9.95 -5.91
N ALA A 22 2.48 -10.37 -5.32
CA ALA A 22 3.60 -10.95 -6.06
C ALA A 22 3.21 -12.22 -6.83
N GLY A 23 2.49 -13.15 -6.18
CA GLY A 23 2.01 -14.39 -6.82
C GLY A 23 1.18 -14.15 -8.10
N PRO A 24 0.04 -13.44 -8.02
CA PRO A 24 -0.80 -13.19 -9.20
C PRO A 24 -0.10 -12.30 -10.24
N CYS A 25 0.71 -11.33 -9.84
CA CYS A 25 1.46 -10.49 -10.80
C CYS A 25 2.54 -11.28 -11.56
N MET A 26 3.25 -12.20 -10.89
CA MET A 26 4.22 -13.08 -11.55
C MET A 26 3.53 -14.06 -12.50
N TYR A 27 2.39 -14.62 -12.11
CA TYR A 27 1.59 -15.49 -12.99
C TYR A 27 1.06 -14.75 -14.22
N ALA A 28 0.53 -13.53 -14.04
CA ALA A 28 0.09 -12.70 -15.15
C ALA A 28 1.25 -12.33 -16.09
N ALA A 29 2.42 -11.97 -15.54
CA ALA A 29 3.60 -11.66 -16.34
C ALA A 29 4.09 -12.86 -17.17
N TRP A 30 3.97 -14.08 -16.63
CA TRP A 30 4.28 -15.32 -17.36
C TRP A 30 3.31 -15.61 -18.51
N GLN A 31 2.06 -15.15 -18.44
CA GLN A 31 1.10 -15.30 -19.53
C GLN A 31 1.24 -14.24 -20.63
N ILE A 32 1.68 -13.04 -20.26
CA ILE A 32 1.76 -11.90 -21.18
C ILE A 32 3.09 -11.90 -21.97
N ILE A 33 4.18 -12.38 -21.36
CA ILE A 33 5.51 -12.30 -21.95
C ILE A 33 5.81 -13.54 -22.79
N ASP A 34 6.32 -13.27 -23.99
CA ASP A 34 6.64 -14.26 -25.02
C ASP A 34 7.57 -15.35 -24.45
N PRO A 35 7.24 -16.66 -24.58
CA PRO A 35 8.02 -17.76 -24.01
C PRO A 35 9.45 -17.87 -24.56
N LYS A 36 9.78 -17.17 -25.65
CA LYS A 36 11.15 -17.06 -26.19
C LYS A 36 12.01 -16.02 -25.48
N ALA A 37 11.42 -15.15 -24.67
CA ALA A 37 12.14 -14.15 -23.90
C ALA A 37 12.82 -14.77 -22.67
N ASN A 38 13.94 -14.17 -22.25
CA ASN A 38 14.68 -14.64 -21.08
C ASN A 38 13.78 -14.61 -19.84
N ARG A 39 13.68 -15.73 -19.11
CA ARG A 39 12.75 -15.92 -17.95
C ARG A 39 12.93 -14.88 -16.84
N LEU A 40 14.06 -14.16 -16.83
CA LEU A 40 14.31 -13.04 -15.92
C LEU A 40 13.35 -11.86 -16.15
N TYR A 41 12.95 -11.59 -17.39
CA TYR A 41 12.06 -10.47 -17.74
C TYR A 41 10.66 -10.57 -17.10
N PRO A 42 9.93 -11.70 -17.20
CA PRO A 42 8.60 -11.82 -16.60
C PRO A 42 8.63 -11.85 -15.08
N ILE A 43 9.69 -12.41 -14.48
CA ILE A 43 9.87 -12.40 -13.03
C ILE A 43 10.12 -10.97 -12.54
N GLY A 44 11.02 -10.24 -13.19
CA GLY A 44 11.34 -8.86 -12.83
C GLY A 44 10.16 -7.90 -13.00
N THR A 45 9.45 -7.97 -14.13
CA THR A 45 8.26 -7.13 -14.37
C THR A 45 7.14 -7.45 -13.40
N GLY A 46 6.86 -8.72 -13.13
CA GLY A 46 5.86 -9.12 -12.13
C GLY A 46 6.18 -8.57 -10.73
N PHE A 47 7.45 -8.61 -10.33
CA PHE A 47 7.90 -8.10 -9.03
C PHE A 47 7.78 -6.57 -8.93
N VAL A 48 8.18 -5.83 -9.97
CA VAL A 48 8.08 -4.37 -10.01
C VAL A 48 6.62 -3.92 -9.99
N VAL A 49 5.75 -4.56 -10.77
CA VAL A 49 4.31 -4.26 -10.79
C VAL A 49 3.67 -4.55 -9.44
N ALA A 50 4.01 -5.67 -8.80
CA ALA A 50 3.56 -5.99 -7.45
C ALA A 50 4.02 -4.95 -6.42
N ALA A 51 5.25 -4.45 -6.52
CA ALA A 51 5.81 -3.44 -5.62
C ALA A 51 5.06 -2.10 -5.73
N ILE A 52 4.77 -1.69 -6.96
CA ILE A 52 3.99 -0.47 -7.23
C ILE A 52 2.57 -0.61 -6.69
N LEU A 53 1.89 -1.74 -6.95
CA LEU A 53 0.54 -2.02 -6.43
C LEU A 53 0.50 -2.02 -4.91
N ALA A 54 1.45 -2.70 -4.26
CA ALA A 54 1.54 -2.72 -2.80
C ALA A 54 1.78 -1.33 -2.22
N GLY A 55 2.63 -0.52 -2.86
CA GLY A 55 2.84 0.88 -2.50
C GLY A 55 1.57 1.71 -2.61
N PHE A 56 0.82 1.55 -3.72
CA PHE A 56 -0.42 2.27 -3.96
C PHE A 56 -1.51 1.90 -2.94
N ILE A 57 -1.65 0.61 -2.62
CA ILE A 57 -2.61 0.12 -1.63
C ILE A 57 -2.24 0.64 -0.23
N SER A 58 -0.96 0.56 0.16
CA SER A 58 -0.49 1.14 1.43
C SER A 58 -0.78 2.64 1.53
N TRP A 59 -0.49 3.38 0.46
CA TRP A 59 -0.76 4.82 0.42
C TRP A 59 -2.26 5.12 0.51
N ALA A 60 -3.10 4.40 -0.24
CA ALA A 60 -4.55 4.59 -0.23
C ALA A 60 -5.16 4.33 1.15
N VAL A 61 -4.73 3.25 1.82
CA VAL A 61 -5.18 2.94 3.19
C VAL A 61 -4.76 4.03 4.17
N ASN A 62 -3.51 4.49 4.08
CA ASN A 62 -3.00 5.52 4.97
C ASN A 62 -3.69 6.88 4.73
N ALA A 63 -3.95 7.22 3.47
CA ALA A 63 -4.72 8.41 3.09
C ALA A 63 -6.17 8.36 3.61
N ALA A 64 -6.83 7.19 3.52
CA ALA A 64 -8.18 6.99 4.04
C ALA A 64 -8.24 7.14 5.57
N LEU A 65 -7.26 6.59 6.29
CA LEU A 65 -7.13 6.75 7.74
C LEU A 65 -6.92 8.21 8.13
N GLN A 66 -5.98 8.90 7.47
CA GLN A 66 -5.72 10.32 7.71
C GLN A 66 -6.95 11.20 7.43
N TRP A 67 -7.71 10.89 6.38
CA TRP A 67 -8.96 11.60 6.08
C TRP A 67 -9.99 11.42 7.21
N ARG A 68 -10.15 10.19 7.71
CA ARG A 68 -11.05 9.92 8.84
C ARG A 68 -10.64 10.67 10.10
N GLU A 69 -9.36 10.66 10.46
CA GLU A 69 -8.87 11.43 11.61
C GLU A 69 -9.07 12.94 11.44
N LYS A 70 -8.80 13.47 10.24
CA LYS A 70 -8.97 14.89 9.94
C LYS A 70 -10.44 15.31 10.11
N ARG A 71 -11.39 14.48 9.68
CA ARG A 71 -12.83 14.69 9.93
C ARG A 71 -13.15 14.73 11.42
N GLN A 72 -12.67 13.76 12.20
CA GLN A 72 -12.91 13.73 13.64
C GLN A 72 -12.29 14.92 14.38
N ARG A 73 -11.08 15.37 13.97
CA ARG A 73 -10.45 16.57 14.54
C ARG A 73 -11.27 17.83 14.26
N ILE A 74 -11.83 17.97 13.07
CA ILE A 74 -12.71 19.11 12.72
C ILE A 74 -13.99 19.07 13.58
N GLU A 75 -14.60 17.91 13.75
CA GLU A 75 -15.79 17.76 14.62
C GLU A 75 -15.49 18.07 16.08
N ARG A 76 -14.36 17.59 16.62
CA ARG A 76 -13.90 17.92 17.99
C ARG A 76 -13.66 19.41 18.15
N ARG A 77 -13.04 20.08 17.16
CA ARG A 77 -12.84 21.55 17.17
C ARG A 77 -14.16 22.31 17.12
N LYS A 78 -15.15 21.83 16.34
CA LYS A 78 -16.50 22.43 16.31
C LYS A 78 -17.23 22.28 17.64
N LYS A 79 -17.14 21.11 18.30
CA LYS A 79 -17.72 20.89 19.64
C LYS A 79 -17.04 21.73 20.72
N ALA A 80 -15.72 21.92 20.64
CA ALA A 80 -14.98 22.78 21.57
C ALA A 80 -15.34 24.27 21.39
N ARG A 81 -15.57 24.74 20.16
CA ARG A 81 -16.02 26.11 19.89
C ARG A 81 -17.45 26.41 20.35
N LYS A 82 -18.33 25.39 20.44
CA LYS A 82 -19.70 25.54 20.95
C LYS A 82 -19.82 25.49 22.48
N ARG A 83 -18.74 25.11 23.18
CA ARG A 83 -18.67 25.07 24.66
C ARG A 83 -18.01 26.32 25.26
N LYS A 84 -17.56 27.25 24.44
CA LYS A 84 -17.16 28.61 24.82
C LYS A 84 -18.27 29.56 24.41
#